data_AF-A0A926ISR5-F1
#
_entry.id   AF-A0A926ISR5-F1
#
_cell.length_a   1.000
_cell.length_b   1.000
_cell.length_c   1.000
_cell.angle_alpha   90.00
_cell.angle_beta   90.00
_cell.angle_gamma   90.00
#
_symmetry.space_group_name_H-M   'P 1'
#
loop_
_entity.id
_entity.type
_entity.pdbx_description
1 polymer ?
#
loop_
_entity_poly.entity_id
_entity_poly.type
_entity_poly.pdbx_seq_one_letter_code
_entity_poly.pdbx_strand_id
1 'polypeptide(L)'
;MASRRNLKKNVNYIAGELFSECLVNSMFVPGTDKVKADELMNEILLMQTDFVSRISHTEPGNVKGFYKKFHVDFNAKVNEIIDAIAKLN
;
A
#
# COMPACT_ATOMS: atom_id res chain seq x y z
N MET A 1 -18.34 -9.95 9.03
CA MET A 1 -18.15 -9.49 7.63
C MET A 1 -17.90 -7.99 7.48
N ALA A 2 -18.57 -7.12 8.25
CA ALA A 2 -18.37 -5.67 8.19
C ALA A 2 -16.90 -5.24 8.46
N SER A 3 -16.20 -5.90 9.39
CA SER A 3 -14.79 -5.62 9.70
C SER A 3 -13.85 -5.86 8.52
N ARG A 4 -13.97 -7.00 7.82
CA ARG A 4 -13.16 -7.29 6.61
C ARG A 4 -13.42 -6.29 5.48
N ARG A 5 -14.68 -5.91 5.29
CA ARG A 5 -15.06 -4.90 4.30
C ARG A 5 -14.42 -3.55 4.62
N ASN A 6 -14.48 -3.13 5.89
CA ASN A 6 -13.86 -1.88 6.32
C ASN A 6 -12.33 -1.92 6.22
N LEU A 7 -11.70 -3.05 6.57
CA LEU A 7 -10.26 -3.21 6.43
C LEU A 7 -9.81 -3.12 4.96
N LYS A 8 -10.54 -3.73 4.02
CA LYS A 8 -10.27 -3.57 2.58
C LYS A 8 -10.41 -2.12 2.12
N LYS A 9 -11.43 -1.40 2.61
CA LYS A 9 -11.58 0.04 2.33
C LYS A 9 -10.39 0.83 2.84
N ASN A 10 -9.88 0.53 4.04
CA ASN A 10 -8.72 1.21 4.59
C ASN A 10 -7.45 0.94 3.77
N VAL A 11 -7.22 -0.32 3.35
CA VAL A 11 -6.09 -0.66 2.46
C VAL A 11 -6.19 0.10 1.14
N ASN A 12 -7.38 0.10 0.51
CA ASN A 12 -7.60 0.83 -0.75
C ASN A 12 -7.42 2.34 -0.57
N TYR A 13 -7.88 2.89 0.54
CA TYR A 13 -7.74 4.31 0.84
C TYR A 13 -6.26 4.70 0.95
N ILE A 14 -5.50 3.98 1.78
CA ILE A 14 -4.06 4.25 1.99
C ILE A 14 -3.27 4.06 0.70
N ALA A 15 -3.52 2.99 -0.07
CA ALA A 15 -2.87 2.79 -1.36
C ALA A 15 -3.21 3.91 -2.35
N GLY A 16 -4.46 4.39 -2.35
CA GLY A 16 -4.89 5.53 -3.17
C GLY A 16 -4.14 6.81 -2.83
N GLU A 17 -4.02 7.15 -1.55
CA GLU A 17 -3.25 8.33 -1.10
C GLU A 17 -1.77 8.24 -1.51
N LEU A 18 -1.13 7.08 -1.30
CA LEU A 18 0.27 6.85 -1.71
C LEU A 18 0.43 6.98 -3.23
N PHE A 19 -0.50 6.44 -4.01
CA PHE A 19 -0.48 6.51 -5.46
C PHE A 19 -0.64 7.96 -5.94
N SER A 20 -1.59 8.70 -5.36
CA SER A 20 -1.81 10.11 -5.67
C SER A 20 -0.59 10.96 -5.35
N GLU A 21 0.08 10.73 -4.22
CA GLU A 21 1.31 11.44 -3.85
C GLU A 21 2.44 11.18 -4.86
N CYS A 22 2.62 9.91 -5.27
CA CYS A 22 3.63 9.55 -6.27
C CYS A 22 3.33 10.17 -7.65
N LEU A 23 2.06 10.19 -8.05
CA LEU A 23 1.60 10.80 -9.29
C LEU A 23 1.84 12.32 -9.28
N VAL A 24 1.51 12.99 -8.18
CA VAL A 24 1.72 14.44 -8.02
C VAL A 24 3.21 14.78 -8.11
N ASN A 25 4.09 14.01 -7.45
CA ASN A 25 5.53 14.21 -7.57
C ASN A 25 5.99 14.06 -9.04
N SER A 26 5.60 12.97 -9.72
CA SER A 26 5.97 12.72 -11.12
C SER A 26 5.49 13.82 -12.10
N MET A 27 4.32 14.42 -11.85
CA MET A 27 3.73 15.42 -12.73
C MET A 27 4.20 16.84 -12.47
N PHE A 28 4.43 17.21 -11.21
CA PHE A 28 4.57 18.61 -10.82
C PHE A 28 5.93 18.98 -10.22
N VAL A 29 6.76 18.01 -9.82
CA VAL A 29 8.09 18.29 -9.26
C VAL A 29 9.17 18.20 -10.36
N PRO A 30 9.85 19.31 -10.69
CA PRO A 30 10.92 19.29 -11.69
C PRO A 30 12.12 18.46 -11.21
N GLY A 31 12.64 17.59 -12.07
CA GLY A 31 13.80 16.76 -11.75
C GLY A 31 13.46 15.38 -11.19
N THR A 32 12.18 15.12 -10.88
CA THR A 32 11.72 13.78 -10.49
C THR A 32 11.95 12.76 -11.60
N ASP A 33 12.52 11.62 -11.22
CA ASP A 33 12.71 10.48 -12.10
C ASP A 33 11.36 9.79 -12.36
N LYS A 34 10.79 10.05 -13.54
CA LYS A 34 9.48 9.52 -13.93
C LYS A 34 9.46 7.99 -14.01
N VAL A 35 10.56 7.36 -14.40
CA VAL A 35 10.62 5.89 -14.50
C VAL A 35 10.53 5.29 -13.11
N LYS A 36 11.28 5.83 -12.14
CA LYS A 36 11.18 5.40 -10.74
C LYS A 36 9.82 5.68 -10.12
N ALA A 37 9.21 6.81 -10.46
CA ALA A 37 7.86 7.12 -10.00
C ALA A 37 6.83 6.13 -10.57
N ASP A 38 6.92 5.76 -11.85
CA ASP A 38 6.06 4.75 -12.49
C ASP A 38 6.25 3.36 -11.87
N GLU A 39 7.49 2.96 -11.60
CA GLU A 39 7.81 1.71 -10.90
C GLU A 39 7.20 1.69 -9.49
N LEU A 40 7.30 2.79 -8.74
CA LEU A 40 6.76 2.91 -7.39
C LEU A 40 5.22 2.92 -7.39
N MET A 41 4.60 3.58 -8.37
CA MET A 41 3.15 3.51 -8.60
C MET A 41 2.68 2.08 -8.85
N ASN A 42 3.42 1.30 -9.65
CA ASN A 42 3.12 -0.12 -9.86
C ASN A 42 3.27 -0.94 -8.58
N GLU A 43 4.32 -0.69 -7.79
CA GLU A 43 4.54 -1.35 -6.50
C GLU A 43 3.38 -1.09 -5.51
N ILE A 44 2.83 0.13 -5.49
CA ILE A 44 1.66 0.48 -4.69
C ILE A 44 0.43 -0.35 -5.11
N LEU A 45 0.19 -0.51 -6.41
CA LEU A 45 -0.91 -1.32 -6.94
C LEU A 45 -0.75 -2.82 -6.59
N LEU A 46 0.48 -3.34 -6.64
CA LEU A 46 0.78 -4.71 -6.24
C LEU A 46 0.57 -4.92 -4.74
N MET A 47 1.04 -3.99 -3.89
CA MET A 47 0.77 -4.00 -2.46
C MET A 47 -0.74 -4.01 -2.20
N GLN A 48 -1.50 -3.10 -2.82
CA GLN A 48 -2.95 -3.04 -2.65
C GLN A 48 -3.60 -4.40 -2.97
N THR A 49 -3.26 -4.98 -4.11
CA THR A 49 -3.80 -6.25 -4.58
C THR A 49 -3.48 -7.39 -3.61
N ASP A 50 -2.23 -7.49 -3.17
CA ASP A 50 -1.78 -8.50 -2.22
C ASP A 50 -2.53 -8.40 -0.88
N PHE A 51 -2.52 -7.22 -0.24
CA PHE A 51 -3.16 -7.06 1.07
C PHE A 51 -4.69 -7.21 1.01
N VAL A 52 -5.36 -6.76 -0.06
CA VAL A 52 -6.79 -7.03 -0.25
C VAL A 52 -7.08 -8.53 -0.42
N SER A 53 -6.21 -9.25 -1.15
CA SER A 53 -6.30 -10.70 -1.32
C SER A 53 -6.13 -11.43 0.02
N ARG A 54 -5.10 -11.09 0.80
CA ARG A 54 -4.87 -11.64 2.15
C ARG A 54 -6.10 -11.53 3.04
N ILE A 55 -6.79 -10.38 3.06
CA ILE A 55 -8.03 -10.20 3.85
C ILE A 55 -9.13 -11.17 3.40
N SER A 56 -9.21 -11.51 2.11
CA SER A 56 -10.18 -12.47 1.56
C SER A 56 -9.88 -13.91 2.01
N HIS A 57 -8.61 -14.23 2.25
CA HIS A 57 -8.12 -15.56 2.58
C HIS A 57 -7.56 -15.62 4.02
N THR A 58 -8.35 -15.17 4.99
CA THR A 58 -7.97 -15.22 6.41
C THR A 58 -7.72 -16.67 6.87
N GLU A 59 -6.58 -16.92 7.53
CA GLU A 59 -6.17 -18.24 7.99
C GLU A 59 -7.16 -18.81 9.05
N PRO A 60 -7.76 -19.99 8.79
CA PRO A 60 -8.59 -20.68 9.77
C PRO A 60 -7.74 -21.12 10.98
N GLY A 61 -8.31 -21.04 12.19
CA GLY A 61 -7.65 -21.52 13.41
C GLY A 61 -6.73 -20.52 14.13
N ASN A 62 -6.21 -19.48 13.45
CA ASN A 62 -5.40 -18.42 14.09
C ASN A 62 -5.75 -16.99 13.62
N VAL A 63 -7.03 -16.64 13.66
CA VAL A 63 -7.53 -15.35 13.17
C VAL A 63 -6.85 -14.14 13.84
N LYS A 64 -6.62 -14.21 15.16
CA LYS A 64 -5.98 -13.12 15.92
C LYS A 64 -4.51 -12.94 15.53
N GLY A 65 -3.76 -14.03 15.39
CA GLY A 65 -2.37 -13.99 14.94
C GLY A 65 -2.25 -13.48 13.50
N PHE A 66 -3.16 -13.93 12.63
CA PHE A 66 -3.25 -13.47 11.25
C PHE A 66 -3.38 -11.94 11.16
N TYR A 67 -4.37 -11.34 11.83
CA TYR A 67 -4.57 -9.89 11.74
C TYR A 67 -3.46 -9.09 12.42
N LYS A 68 -2.86 -9.60 13.51
CA LYS A 68 -1.68 -8.96 14.12
C LYS A 68 -0.53 -8.90 13.11
N LYS A 69 -0.22 -10.02 12.45
CA LYS A 69 0.83 -10.07 11.43
C LYS A 69 0.49 -9.20 10.22
N PHE A 70 -0.75 -9.27 9.74
CA PHE A 70 -1.25 -8.44 8.64
C PHE A 70 -0.96 -6.95 8.87
N HIS A 71 -1.25 -6.43 10.06
CA HIS A 71 -1.00 -5.02 10.37
C HIS A 71 0.48 -4.68 10.42
N VAL A 72 1.32 -5.58 10.96
CA VAL A 72 2.77 -5.39 10.98
C VAL A 72 3.32 -5.35 9.55
N ASP A 73 2.98 -6.34 8.73
CA ASP A 73 3.43 -6.45 7.34
C ASP A 73 2.94 -5.24 6.51
N PHE A 74 1.68 -4.85 6.68
CA PHE A 74 1.09 -3.73 5.93
C PHE A 74 1.75 -2.40 6.30
N ASN A 75 1.93 -2.12 7.59
CA ASN A 75 2.57 -0.88 8.04
C ASN A 75 4.04 -0.83 7.63
N ALA A 76 4.75 -1.96 7.67
CA ALA A 76 6.12 -2.04 7.17
C ALA A 76 6.16 -1.68 5.67
N LYS A 77 5.27 -2.25 4.86
CA LYS A 77 5.24 -1.98 3.42
C LYS A 77 4.86 -0.54 3.09
N VAL A 78 3.90 0.03 3.82
CA VAL A 78 3.53 1.44 3.68
C VAL A 78 4.72 2.35 4.00
N ASN A 79 5.46 2.08 5.08
CA ASN A 79 6.63 2.88 5.44
C ASN A 79 7.74 2.78 4.37
N GLU A 80 8.01 1.59 3.83
CA GLU A 80 8.96 1.42 2.72
C GLU A 80 8.58 2.28 1.50
N ILE A 81 7.30 2.31 1.15
CA ILE A 81 6.79 3.12 0.04
C ILE A 81 6.93 4.62 0.36
N ILE A 82 6.58 5.06 1.57
CA ILE A 82 6.73 6.46 1.99
C ILE A 82 8.20 6.89 1.88
N ASP A 83 9.13 6.05 2.36
CA ASP A 83 10.56 6.32 2.27
C ASP A 83 11.06 6.36 0.82
N ALA A 84 10.48 5.56 -0.08
CA ALA A 84 10.77 5.59 -1.50
C ALA A 84 10.24 6.86 -2.18
N ILE A 85 9.00 7.28 -1.87
CA ILE A 85 8.42 8.54 -2.35
C ILE A 85 9.28 9.72 -1.91
N ALA A 86 9.73 9.74 -0.64
CA ALA A 86 10.58 10.81 -0.12
C ALA A 86 11.94 10.92 -0.82
N LYS A 87 12.39 9.87 -1.52
CA LYS A 87 13.65 9.81 -2.28
C LYS A 87 13.46 10.03 -3.78
N LEU A 88 12.23 10.31 -4.26
CA LEU A 88 11.98 10.66 -5.65
C LEU A 88 12.50 12.07 -6.01
N ASN A 89 12.85 12.87 -5.00
CA ASN A 89 13.31 14.26 -5.10
C ASN A 89 14.71 14.42 -4.51
#